data_AF-G8TSL0-F1
#
_entry.id   AF-G8TSL0-F1
#
_cell.length_a   1.000
_cell.length_b   1.000
_cell.length_c   1.000
_cell.angle_alpha   90.00
_cell.angle_beta   90.00
_cell.angle_gamma   90.00
#
_symmetry.space_group_name_H-M   'P 1'
#
loop_
_entity.id
_entity.type
_entity.pdbx_description
1 polymer ?
#
loop_
_entity_poly.entity_id
_entity_poly.type
_entity_poly.pdbx_seq_one_letter_code
_entity_poly.pdbx_strand_id
1 'polypeptide(L)'
;MAQEKPPVTPALAQAVTRLGYLRRQLRELESEEMILREEILNAFADWPKDAFPLRIGPFEVRIQERVGRIDRERAFHVLRERNLGDEIPFQPVVQEVEGVVDLVEAIDHEPMPEMSRVRLQRAYQKAIGWEPAITAEWLTTLWKSAKCDIDTYRACFKDGRPVTSILQVR
;
A
#
# COMPACT_ATOMS: atom_id res chain seq x y z
N MET A 1 17.34 38.63 -1.24
CA MET A 1 17.79 38.83 0.16
C MET A 1 17.83 37.46 0.82
N ALA A 2 18.99 37.00 1.27
CA ALA A 2 19.09 35.75 2.01
C ALA A 2 18.54 35.98 3.42
N GLN A 3 17.48 35.26 3.80
CA GLN A 3 17.03 35.25 5.20
C GLN A 3 18.12 34.60 6.05
N GLU A 4 18.75 35.38 6.93
CA GLU A 4 19.64 34.85 7.98
C GLU A 4 18.84 33.94 8.90
N LYS A 5 19.29 32.69 9.03
CA LYS A 5 18.64 31.72 9.91
C LYS A 5 18.84 32.15 11.38
N PRO A 6 17.81 32.05 12.23
CA PRO A 6 17.93 32.41 13.63
C PRO A 6 19.00 31.56 14.35
N PRO A 7 19.71 32.11 15.34
CA PRO A 7 20.81 31.43 16.03
C PRO A 7 20.30 30.23 16.85
N VAL A 8 21.00 29.11 16.75
CA VAL A 8 20.69 27.90 17.53
C VAL A 8 21.11 28.11 18.98
N THR A 9 20.14 28.13 19.90
CA THR A 9 20.42 28.23 21.33
C THR A 9 20.99 26.90 21.87
N PRO A 10 21.82 26.91 22.93
CA PRO A 10 22.33 25.68 23.55
C PRO A 10 21.21 24.72 24.00
N ALA A 11 20.09 25.26 24.50
CA ALA A 11 18.92 24.47 24.88
C ALA A 11 18.28 23.76 23.66
N LEU A 12 18.18 24.44 22.52
CA LEU A 12 17.68 23.85 21.29
C LEU A 12 18.63 22.76 20.76
N ALA A 13 19.94 23.01 20.79
CA ALA A 13 20.95 22.02 20.40
C ALA A 13 20.86 20.74 21.27
N GLN A 14 20.71 20.91 22.59
CA GLN A 14 20.54 19.80 23.53
C GLN A 14 19.24 19.02 23.28
N ALA A 15 18.13 19.72 23.03
CA ALA A 15 16.84 19.08 22.74
C ALA A 15 16.87 18.28 21.43
N VAL A 16 17.44 18.83 20.36
CA VAL A 16 17.61 18.13 19.08
C VAL A 16 18.50 16.90 19.23
N THR A 17 19.59 17.02 19.99
CA THR A 17 20.50 15.90 20.26
C THR A 17 19.80 14.78 21.02
N ARG A 18 19.04 15.12 22.07
CA ARG A 18 18.25 14.15 22.85
C ARG A 18 17.17 13.49 22.00
N LEU A 19 16.49 14.25 21.15
CA LEU A 19 15.51 13.71 20.21
C LEU A 19 16.14 12.74 19.21
N GLY A 20 17.33 13.06 18.69
CA GLY A 20 18.09 12.19 17.80
C GLY A 20 18.45 10.86 18.47
N TYR A 21 18.90 10.89 19.73
CA TYR A 21 19.19 9.69 20.51
C TYR A 21 17.93 8.84 20.76
N LEU A 22 16.83 9.46 21.20
CA LEU A 22 15.56 8.76 21.41
C LEU A 22 15.04 8.09 20.12
N ARG A 23 15.16 8.78 18.98
CA ARG A 23 14.78 8.19 17.67
C ARG A 23 15.63 6.98 17.31
N ARG A 24 16.92 6.98 17.67
CA ARG A 24 17.80 5.83 17.45
C ARG A 24 17.40 4.65 18.34
N GLN A 25 17.17 4.90 19.63
CA GLN A 25 16.71 3.87 20.57
C GLN A 25 15.37 3.26 20.14
N LEU A 26 14.42 4.09 19.69
CA LEU A 26 13.14 3.60 19.17
C LEU A 26 13.33 2.67 17.97
N ARG A 27 14.19 3.02 17.01
CA ARG A 27 14.50 2.16 15.86
C ARG A 27 15.16 0.84 16.26
N GLU A 28 16.06 0.88 17.25
CA GLU A 28 16.72 -0.32 17.78
C GLU A 28 15.67 -1.24 18.42
N LEU A 29 14.78 -0.71 19.28
CA LEU A 29 13.68 -1.47 19.88
C LEU A 29 12.67 -1.99 18.85
N GLU A 30 12.30 -1.20 17.85
CA GLU A 30 11.43 -1.64 16.74
C GLU A 30 12.07 -2.79 15.95
N SER A 31 13.38 -2.76 15.76
CA SER A 31 14.12 -3.82 15.06
C SER A 31 14.17 -5.09 15.89
N GLU A 32 14.45 -4.99 17.19
CA GLU A 32 14.43 -6.13 18.13
C GLU A 32 13.03 -6.75 18.23
N GLU A 33 11.99 -5.93 18.31
CA GLU A 33 10.60 -6.38 18.31
C GLU A 33 10.26 -7.16 17.04
N MET A 34 10.68 -6.65 15.87
CA MET A 34 10.49 -7.33 14.59
C MET A 34 11.15 -8.71 14.57
N ILE A 35 12.40 -8.81 15.06
CA ILE A 35 13.15 -10.06 15.13
C ILE A 35 12.43 -11.06 16.04
N LEU A 36 12.06 -10.65 17.26
CA LEU A 36 11.35 -11.51 18.21
C LEU A 36 10.00 -11.97 17.65
N ARG A 37 9.29 -11.09 16.95
CA ARG A 37 8.02 -11.44 16.31
C ARG A 37 8.20 -12.52 15.25
N GLU A 38 9.23 -12.41 14.41
CA GLU A 38 9.55 -13.42 13.42
C GLU A 38 9.96 -14.75 14.06
N GLU A 39 10.81 -14.72 15.10
CA GLU A 39 11.20 -15.91 15.86
C GLU A 39 9.98 -16.64 16.45
N ILE A 40 9.07 -15.89 17.08
CA ILE A 40 7.84 -16.46 17.67
C ILE A 40 6.93 -17.03 16.57
N LEU A 41 6.73 -16.32 15.47
CA LEU A 41 5.91 -16.81 14.36
C LEU A 41 6.50 -18.08 13.72
N ASN A 42 7.83 -18.15 13.60
CA ASN A 42 8.52 -19.35 13.11
C ASN A 42 8.38 -20.52 14.09
N ALA A 43 8.47 -20.26 15.40
CA ALA A 43 8.26 -21.30 16.42
C ALA A 43 6.83 -21.87 16.41
N PHE A 44 5.85 -21.06 15.99
CA PHE A 44 4.44 -21.46 15.88
C PHE A 44 4.03 -21.89 14.46
N ALA A 45 4.95 -22.00 13.51
CA ALA A 45 4.62 -22.24 12.10
C ALA A 45 3.77 -23.51 11.87
N ASP A 46 4.04 -24.57 12.65
CA ASP A 46 3.36 -25.86 12.53
C ASP A 46 2.21 -26.04 13.53
N TRP A 47 1.89 -25.03 14.33
CA TRP A 47 0.83 -25.11 15.32
C TRP A 47 -0.54 -24.94 14.68
N PRO A 48 -1.57 -25.68 15.14
CA PRO A 48 -2.91 -25.54 14.60
C PRO A 48 -3.54 -24.22 15.10
N LYS A 49 -4.40 -23.60 14.28
CA LYS A 49 -4.93 -22.24 14.54
C LYS A 49 -5.82 -22.15 15.77
N ASP A 50 -6.49 -23.25 16.11
CA ASP A 50 -7.34 -23.40 17.28
C ASP A 50 -6.54 -23.47 18.59
N ALA A 51 -5.23 -23.63 18.54
CA ALA A 51 -4.35 -23.50 19.70
C ALA A 51 -4.23 -22.05 20.22
N PHE A 52 -4.73 -21.05 19.48
CA PHE A 52 -4.71 -19.65 19.86
C PHE A 52 -6.11 -19.14 20.25
N PRO A 53 -6.24 -18.26 21.27
CA PRO A 53 -5.19 -17.58 22.01
C PRO A 53 -4.42 -18.49 22.98
N LEU A 54 -3.12 -18.21 23.14
CA LEU A 54 -2.23 -18.91 24.08
C LEU A 54 -1.80 -17.95 25.19
N ARG A 55 -1.76 -18.43 26.44
CA ARG A 55 -1.22 -17.65 27.56
C ARG A 55 0.21 -18.07 27.88
N ILE A 56 1.16 -17.13 27.82
CA ILE A 56 2.57 -17.34 28.15
C ILE A 56 2.95 -16.38 29.28
N GLY A 57 2.98 -16.88 30.51
CA GLY A 57 3.21 -16.06 31.70
C GLY A 57 2.13 -14.98 31.87
N PRO A 58 2.51 -13.69 31.93
CA PRO A 58 1.55 -12.59 32.05
C PRO A 58 0.90 -12.20 30.70
N PHE A 59 1.41 -12.70 29.56
CA PHE A 59 0.99 -12.26 28.23
C PHE A 59 0.01 -13.23 27.57
N GLU A 60 -0.90 -12.69 26.77
CA GLU A 60 -1.76 -13.44 25.86
C GLU A 60 -1.29 -13.24 24.41
N VAL A 61 -1.06 -14.36 23.72
CA VAL A 61 -0.58 -14.40 22.34
C VAL A 61 -1.71 -14.85 21.43
N ARG A 62 -1.96 -14.05 20.38
CA ARG A 62 -2.91 -14.35 19.31
C ARG A 62 -2.20 -14.30 17.96
N ILE A 63 -2.58 -15.18 17.04
CA ILE A 63 -2.19 -15.10 15.65
C ILE A 63 -3.40 -14.67 14.83
N GLN A 64 -3.26 -13.62 14.04
CA GLN A 64 -4.25 -13.17 13.08
C GLN A 64 -3.70 -13.33 11.67
N GLU A 65 -4.49 -13.89 10.77
CA GLU A 65 -4.16 -13.89 9.34
C GLU A 65 -4.71 -12.63 8.70
N ARG A 66 -3.87 -11.95 7.92
CA ARG A 66 -4.28 -10.82 7.10
C ARG A 66 -3.95 -11.06 5.65
N VAL A 67 -4.77 -10.46 4.80
CA VAL A 67 -4.55 -10.43 3.37
C VAL A 67 -3.20 -9.76 3.10
N GLY A 68 -2.36 -10.43 2.32
CA GLY A 68 -1.07 -9.93 1.90
C GLY A 68 -1.20 -8.64 1.12
N ARG A 69 -0.19 -7.78 1.20
CA ARG A 69 -0.15 -6.55 0.41
C ARG A 69 0.07 -6.90 -1.05
N ILE A 70 -0.71 -6.28 -1.94
CA ILE A 70 -0.52 -6.39 -3.39
C ILE A 70 0.35 -5.23 -3.85
N ASP A 71 1.37 -5.56 -4.64
CA ASP A 71 2.08 -4.59 -5.45
C ASP A 71 1.39 -4.55 -6.81
N ARG A 72 0.61 -3.49 -7.07
CA ARG A 72 -0.28 -3.42 -8.24
C ARG A 72 0.50 -3.42 -9.55
N GLU A 73 1.63 -2.74 -9.59
CA GLU A 73 2.46 -2.65 -10.80
C GLU A 73 3.09 -4.01 -11.10
N ARG A 74 3.70 -4.63 -10.08
CA ARG A 74 4.25 -5.99 -10.22
C ARG A 74 3.18 -7.01 -10.58
N ALA A 75 2.03 -6.98 -9.91
CA ALA A 75 0.93 -7.89 -10.18
C ALA A 75 0.41 -7.74 -11.62
N PHE A 76 0.30 -6.51 -12.11
CA PHE A 76 -0.09 -6.24 -13.49
C PHE A 76 0.89 -6.89 -14.49
N HIS A 77 2.19 -6.73 -14.27
CA HIS A 77 3.22 -7.35 -15.12
C HIS A 77 3.12 -8.88 -15.10
N VAL A 78 3.05 -9.49 -13.93
CA VAL A 78 2.93 -10.95 -13.75
C VAL A 78 1.70 -11.50 -14.51
N LEU A 79 0.55 -10.82 -14.39
CA LEU A 79 -0.68 -11.26 -15.04
C LEU A 79 -0.62 -11.10 -16.57
N ARG A 80 0.02 -10.02 -17.06
CA ARG A 80 0.23 -9.84 -18.51
C ARG A 80 1.13 -10.90 -19.12
N GLU A 81 2.23 -11.25 -18.45
CA GLU A 81 3.14 -12.32 -18.88
C GLU A 81 2.44 -13.68 -19.00
N ARG A 82 1.35 -13.87 -18.23
CA ARG A 82 0.51 -15.08 -18.27
C ARG A 82 -0.72 -14.95 -19.17
N ASN A 83 -0.76 -13.94 -20.06
CA ASN A 83 -1.86 -13.67 -20.98
C ASN A 83 -3.22 -13.39 -20.29
N LEU A 84 -3.21 -12.92 -19.04
CA LEU A 84 -4.41 -12.53 -18.29
C LEU A 84 -4.65 -11.01 -18.29
N GLY A 85 -3.89 -10.27 -19.10
CA GLY A 85 -3.96 -8.80 -19.16
C GLY A 85 -5.35 -8.25 -19.46
N ASP A 86 -6.10 -8.92 -20.33
CA ASP A 86 -7.44 -8.49 -20.76
C ASP A 86 -8.52 -8.76 -19.71
N GLU A 87 -8.23 -9.62 -18.72
CA GLU A 87 -9.14 -9.89 -17.61
C GLU A 87 -8.99 -8.90 -16.46
N ILE A 88 -7.92 -8.09 -16.47
CA ILE A 88 -7.59 -7.17 -15.38
C ILE A 88 -8.66 -6.08 -15.31
N PRO A 89 -9.36 -5.92 -14.18
CA PRO A 89 -10.29 -4.81 -14.01
C PRO A 89 -9.49 -3.51 -13.98
N PHE A 90 -10.01 -2.48 -14.62
CA PHE A 90 -9.46 -1.13 -14.58
C PHE A 90 -10.44 -0.19 -13.88
N GLN A 91 -9.89 0.73 -13.09
CA GLN A 91 -10.65 1.82 -12.51
C GLN A 91 -10.17 3.16 -13.06
N PRO A 92 -11.09 4.13 -13.26
CA PRO A 92 -10.71 5.47 -13.64
C PRO A 92 -9.96 6.12 -12.47
N VAL A 93 -8.85 6.79 -12.78
CA VAL A 93 -8.06 7.53 -11.80
C VAL A 93 -7.85 8.94 -12.26
N VAL A 94 -8.14 9.83 -11.34
CA VAL A 94 -7.87 11.25 -11.49
C VAL A 94 -6.44 11.49 -11.04
N GLN A 95 -5.54 11.80 -11.97
CA GLN A 95 -4.12 11.99 -11.66
C GLN A 95 -3.88 13.25 -10.78
N GLU A 96 -4.86 14.18 -10.70
CA GLU A 96 -4.84 15.32 -9.77
C GLU A 96 -6.25 15.94 -9.60
N VAL A 97 -6.96 15.66 -8.51
CA VAL A 97 -8.39 16.02 -8.36
C VAL A 97 -8.65 17.54 -8.37
N GLU A 98 -7.78 18.32 -7.74
CA GLU A 98 -7.90 19.79 -7.72
C GLU A 98 -7.67 20.39 -9.12
N GLY A 99 -6.63 19.94 -9.82
CA GLY A 99 -6.34 20.38 -11.19
C GLY A 99 -7.43 20.01 -12.21
N VAL A 100 -8.27 19.01 -11.90
CA VAL A 100 -9.40 18.61 -12.75
C VAL A 100 -10.59 19.53 -12.60
N VAL A 101 -10.93 19.88 -11.36
CA VAL A 101 -12.03 20.80 -11.07
C VAL A 101 -11.67 22.19 -11.61
N ASP A 102 -10.45 22.67 -11.33
CA ASP A 102 -9.95 23.96 -11.81
C ASP A 102 -9.95 24.04 -13.34
N LEU A 103 -9.60 22.95 -14.03
CA LEU A 103 -9.58 22.93 -15.50
C LEU A 103 -10.98 22.88 -16.11
N VAL A 104 -11.91 22.12 -15.51
CA VAL A 104 -13.31 22.10 -15.97
C VAL A 104 -13.94 23.47 -15.78
N GLU A 105 -13.73 24.11 -14.62
CA GLU A 105 -14.18 25.48 -14.38
C GLU A 105 -13.53 26.46 -15.36
N ALA A 106 -12.23 26.36 -15.62
CA ALA A 106 -11.55 27.21 -16.59
C ALA A 106 -12.12 27.04 -18.02
N ILE A 107 -12.41 25.81 -18.45
CA ILE A 107 -13.00 25.53 -19.78
C ILE A 107 -14.40 26.17 -19.93
N ASP A 108 -15.18 26.18 -18.85
CA ASP A 108 -16.53 26.73 -18.86
C ASP A 108 -16.55 28.27 -18.92
N HIS A 109 -15.58 28.92 -18.29
CA HIS A 109 -15.47 30.38 -18.25
C HIS A 109 -14.74 30.97 -19.46
N GLU A 110 -14.06 30.15 -20.27
CA GLU A 110 -13.32 30.63 -21.44
C GLU A 110 -14.28 30.96 -22.61
N PRO A 111 -14.13 32.15 -23.24
CA PRO A 111 -14.94 32.57 -24.37
C PRO A 111 -14.54 31.79 -25.63
N MET A 112 -15.16 30.63 -25.82
CA MET A 112 -14.99 29.80 -27.02
C MET A 112 -16.34 29.33 -27.59
N PRO A 113 -16.40 28.96 -28.88
CA PRO A 113 -17.61 28.38 -29.47
C PRO A 113 -18.06 27.11 -28.74
N GLU A 114 -19.36 26.95 -28.55
CA GLU A 114 -19.96 25.84 -27.78
C GLU A 114 -19.51 24.46 -28.27
N MET A 115 -19.44 24.27 -29.59
CA MET A 115 -18.94 23.04 -30.20
C MET A 115 -17.47 22.73 -29.88
N SER A 116 -16.64 23.77 -29.70
CA SER A 116 -15.23 23.61 -29.31
C SER A 116 -15.12 23.26 -27.83
N ARG A 117 -15.93 23.89 -26.97
CA ARG A 117 -15.99 23.60 -25.53
C ARG A 117 -16.39 22.15 -25.27
N VAL A 118 -17.46 21.69 -25.92
CA VAL A 118 -17.92 20.30 -25.81
C VAL A 118 -16.85 19.31 -26.29
N ARG A 119 -16.13 19.62 -27.37
CA ARG A 119 -15.02 18.78 -27.84
C ARG A 119 -13.87 18.73 -26.84
N LEU A 120 -13.52 19.86 -26.22
CA LEU A 120 -12.45 19.95 -25.23
C LEU A 120 -12.80 19.16 -23.96
N GLN A 121 -14.00 19.34 -23.41
CA GLN A 121 -14.49 18.57 -22.27
C GLN A 121 -14.50 17.07 -22.54
N ARG A 122 -14.89 16.66 -23.76
CA ARG A 122 -14.89 15.25 -24.16
C ARG A 122 -13.48 14.68 -24.34
N ALA A 123 -12.54 15.48 -24.86
CA ALA A 123 -11.12 15.11 -24.94
C ALA A 123 -10.50 14.98 -23.55
N TYR A 124 -10.93 15.84 -22.63
CA TYR A 124 -10.49 15.87 -21.25
C TYR A 124 -11.02 14.67 -20.43
N GLN A 125 -12.30 14.32 -20.58
CA GLN A 125 -12.87 13.10 -19.99
C GLN A 125 -12.18 11.82 -20.49
N LYS A 126 -11.67 11.84 -21.74
CA LYS A 126 -10.81 10.77 -22.28
C LYS A 126 -9.39 10.78 -21.72
N ALA A 127 -8.95 11.89 -21.14
CA ALA A 127 -7.64 12.05 -20.52
C ALA A 127 -7.60 11.61 -19.04
N ILE A 128 -8.76 11.32 -18.43
CA ILE A 128 -8.82 10.61 -17.15
C ILE A 128 -8.13 9.26 -17.33
N GLY A 129 -7.07 9.03 -16.57
CA GLY A 129 -6.26 7.82 -16.68
C GLY A 129 -7.03 6.58 -16.22
N TRP A 130 -6.57 5.41 -16.64
CA TRP A 130 -7.08 4.12 -16.17
C TRP A 130 -5.94 3.37 -15.50
N GLU A 131 -6.16 2.91 -14.27
CA GLU A 131 -5.18 2.08 -13.56
C GLU A 131 -5.72 0.67 -13.30
N PRO A 132 -4.84 -0.35 -13.20
CA PRO A 132 -5.24 -1.69 -12.79
C PRO A 132 -5.86 -1.70 -11.38
N ALA A 133 -7.12 -2.11 -11.29
CA ALA A 133 -7.87 -2.26 -10.04
C ALA A 133 -7.67 -3.66 -9.42
N ILE A 134 -6.42 -4.11 -9.33
CA ILE A 134 -6.08 -5.46 -8.85
C ILE A 134 -6.31 -5.55 -7.34
N THR A 135 -7.31 -6.32 -6.94
CA THR A 135 -7.64 -6.59 -5.52
C THR A 135 -7.36 -8.04 -5.15
N ALA A 136 -7.20 -8.32 -3.86
CA ALA A 136 -6.94 -9.67 -3.37
C ALA A 136 -8.14 -10.60 -3.62
N GLU A 137 -9.35 -10.09 -3.46
CA GLU A 137 -10.59 -10.82 -3.73
C GLU A 137 -10.69 -11.25 -5.20
N TRP A 138 -10.36 -10.32 -6.11
CA TRP A 138 -10.33 -10.61 -7.53
C TRP A 138 -9.24 -11.64 -7.90
N LEU A 139 -8.01 -11.48 -7.37
CA LEU A 139 -6.94 -12.46 -7.55
C LEU A 139 -7.32 -13.85 -7.01
N THR A 140 -7.97 -13.90 -5.84
CA THR A 140 -8.46 -15.16 -5.26
C THR A 140 -9.54 -15.78 -6.14
N THR A 141 -10.38 -14.98 -6.81
CA THR A 141 -11.38 -15.46 -7.76
C THR A 141 -10.73 -16.05 -9.01
N LEU A 142 -9.72 -15.39 -9.58
CA LEU A 142 -8.93 -15.93 -10.70
C LEU A 142 -8.28 -17.27 -10.34
N TRP A 143 -7.66 -17.36 -9.16
CA TRP A 143 -7.02 -18.59 -8.71
C TRP A 143 -8.04 -19.71 -8.46
N LYS A 144 -9.13 -19.43 -7.73
CA LYS A 144 -10.19 -20.43 -7.46
C LYS A 144 -10.91 -20.90 -8.71
N SER A 145 -10.97 -20.06 -9.75
CA SER A 145 -11.51 -20.43 -11.07
C SER A 145 -10.49 -21.12 -11.98
N ALA A 146 -9.30 -21.45 -11.46
CA ALA A 146 -8.21 -22.09 -12.18
C ALA A 146 -7.73 -21.33 -13.43
N LYS A 147 -7.97 -20.01 -13.49
CA LYS A 147 -7.50 -19.15 -14.58
C LYS A 147 -6.02 -18.80 -14.45
N CYS A 148 -5.47 -18.87 -13.23
CA CYS A 148 -4.04 -18.77 -12.98
C CYS A 148 -3.56 -19.86 -12.03
N ASP A 149 -2.29 -20.23 -12.16
CA ASP A 149 -1.63 -21.18 -11.25
C ASP A 149 -1.28 -20.53 -9.90
N ILE A 150 -0.96 -21.36 -8.90
CA ILE A 150 -0.63 -20.90 -7.54
C ILE A 150 0.60 -19.99 -7.52
N ASP A 151 1.56 -20.20 -8.42
CA ASP A 151 2.80 -19.42 -8.46
C ASP A 151 2.55 -18.01 -9.00
N THR A 152 1.73 -17.90 -10.05
CA THR A 152 1.25 -16.63 -10.60
C THR A 152 0.42 -15.88 -9.56
N TYR A 153 -0.49 -16.58 -8.88
CA TYR A 153 -1.28 -16.01 -7.80
C TYR A 153 -0.38 -15.45 -6.68
N ARG A 154 0.60 -16.22 -6.20
CA ARG A 154 1.54 -15.78 -5.15
C ARG A 154 2.41 -14.61 -5.61
N ALA A 155 2.90 -14.64 -6.85
CA ALA A 155 3.76 -13.60 -7.41
C ALA A 155 3.08 -12.20 -7.50
N CYS A 156 1.75 -12.15 -7.46
CA CYS A 156 0.99 -10.90 -7.38
C CYS A 156 1.03 -10.23 -5.99
N PHE A 157 1.42 -10.95 -4.95
CA PHE A 157 1.54 -10.42 -3.59
C PHE A 157 2.99 -10.03 -3.29
N LYS A 158 3.14 -8.99 -2.47
CA LYS A 158 4.43 -8.61 -1.91
C LYS A 158 5.02 -9.80 -1.15
N ASP A 159 6.29 -10.07 -1.38
CA ASP A 159 7.04 -11.18 -0.79
C ASP A 159 6.47 -12.59 -1.08
N GLY A 160 5.57 -12.71 -2.07
CA GLY A 160 4.97 -13.99 -2.47
C GLY A 160 3.95 -14.54 -1.48
N ARG A 161 3.44 -13.72 -0.55
CA ARG A 161 2.57 -14.14 0.56
C ARG A 161 1.15 -13.59 0.40
N PRO A 162 0.18 -14.40 -0.07
CA PRO A 162 -1.23 -14.01 -0.14
C PRO A 162 -1.88 -13.81 1.23
N VAL A 163 -1.36 -14.51 2.23
CA VAL A 163 -1.77 -14.43 3.63
C VAL A 163 -0.52 -14.23 4.47
N THR A 164 -0.57 -13.24 5.36
CA THR A 164 0.49 -12.93 6.31
C THR A 164 -0.03 -13.15 7.73
N SER A 165 0.68 -13.95 8.51
CA SER A 165 0.41 -14.13 9.93
C SER A 165 0.95 -12.94 10.72
N ILE A 166 0.09 -12.35 11.55
CA ILE A 166 0.41 -11.25 12.45
C ILE A 166 0.28 -11.76 13.88
N LEU A 167 1.38 -11.64 14.63
CA LEU A 167 1.39 -11.90 16.06
C LEU A 167 0.83 -10.68 16.80
N GLN A 168 -0.11 -10.92 17.71
CA GLN A 168 -0.57 -9.93 18.68
C GLN A 168 -0.25 -10.43 20.07
N VAL A 169 0.50 -9.62 20.83
CA VAL A 169 0.81 -9.88 22.23
C VAL A 169 0.06 -8.83 23.07
N ARG A 170 -0.74 -9.29 24.03
CA ARG A 170 -1.52 -8.46 24.96
C ARG A 170 -1.12 -8.71 26.39
#